data_AF-A0A3C1GDP4-F1
#
_entry.id   AF-A0A3C1GDP4-F1
#
_cell.length_a   1.000
_cell.length_b   1.000
_cell.length_c   1.000
_cell.angle_alpha   90.00
_cell.angle_beta   90.00
_cell.angle_gamma   90.00
#
_symmetry.space_group_name_H-M   'P 1'
#
loop_
_entity.id
_entity.type
_entity.pdbx_description
1 polymer ?
#
loop_
_entity_poly.entity_id
_entity_poly.type
_entity_poly.pdbx_seq_one_letter_code
_entity_poly.pdbx_strand_id
1 'polypeptide(L)'
;VPSMFVQTAGTALLAMLALLADRSGTTPVLPVLFVAGLLSGGAHGFLYPGLAALVTDETPETRRGVVVGIFSAVFLVGQTAGAFVFGWVIHAAGYGATWSALTALLLAGAGVSLRLAPGRAA
;
A
#
# COMPACT_ATOMS: atom_id res chain seq x y z
N VAL A 1 2.67 9.42 6.67
CA VAL A 1 4.02 9.36 6.06
C VAL A 1 4.82 8.12 6.49
N PRO A 2 5.03 7.82 7.79
CA PRO A 2 5.84 6.65 8.18
C PRO A 2 5.27 5.32 7.70
N SER A 3 3.94 5.14 7.78
CA SER A 3 3.26 3.92 7.32
C SER A 3 3.41 3.64 5.82
N MET A 4 3.54 4.67 4.97
CA MET A 4 3.77 4.48 3.54
C MET A 4 5.12 3.81 3.27
N PHE A 5 6.17 4.21 3.99
CA PHE A 5 7.49 3.57 3.87
C PHE A 5 7.48 2.13 4.37
N VAL A 6 6.75 1.85 5.45
CA VAL A 6 6.58 0.48 5.98
C VAL A 6 5.84 -0.40 4.97
N GLN A 7 4.80 0.12 4.30
CA GLN A 7 4.10 -0.58 3.23
C GLN A 7 5.04 -0.90 2.06
N THR A 8 5.83 0.09 1.61
CA THR A 8 6.82 -0.07 0.55
C THR A 8 7.85 -1.13 0.90
N ALA A 9 8.38 -1.12 2.13
CA ALA A 9 9.33 -2.12 2.59
C ALA A 9 8.76 -3.54 2.51
N GLY A 10 7.49 -3.73 2.89
CA GLY A 10 6.79 -5.00 2.74
C GLY A 10 6.75 -5.48 1.28
N THR A 11 6.38 -4.60 0.34
CA THR A 11 6.36 -4.96 -1.10
C THR A 11 7.74 -5.20 -1.68
N ALA A 12 8.76 -4.45 -1.22
CA ALA A 12 10.15 -4.62 -1.66
C ALA A 12 10.71 -5.97 -1.22
N LEU A 13 10.38 -6.43 -0.01
CA LEU A 13 10.72 -7.77 0.46
C LEU A 13 10.08 -8.85 -0.40
N LEU A 14 8.81 -8.68 -0.80
CA LEU A 14 8.12 -9.61 -1.71
C LEU A 14 8.74 -9.60 -3.11
N ALA A 15 9.15 -8.43 -3.62
CA ALA A 15 9.86 -8.32 -4.89
C ALA A 15 11.21 -9.03 -4.84
N MET A 16 12.01 -8.79 -3.79
CA MET A 16 13.29 -9.49 -3.58
C MET A 16 13.08 -10.99 -3.47
N LEU A 17 12.10 -11.43 -2.67
CA LEU A 17 11.78 -12.85 -2.53
C LEU A 17 11.41 -13.46 -3.88
N ALA A 18 10.55 -12.80 -4.66
CA ALA A 18 10.09 -13.32 -5.95
C ALA A 18 11.20 -13.35 -7.02
N LEU A 19 12.20 -12.47 -6.94
CA LEU A 19 13.34 -12.44 -7.86
C LEU A 19 14.48 -13.39 -7.44
N LEU A 20 14.65 -13.63 -6.14
CA LEU A 20 15.77 -14.40 -5.58
C LEU A 20 15.39 -15.81 -5.13
N ALA A 21 14.09 -16.12 -5.05
CA ALA A 21 13.63 -17.46 -4.72
C ALA A 21 14.01 -18.41 -5.86
N ASP A 22 15.01 -19.24 -5.60
CA ASP A 22 15.40 -20.32 -6.49
C ASP A 22 14.60 -21.59 -6.15
N ARG A 23 14.34 -22.44 -7.15
CA ARG A 23 13.58 -23.69 -6.95
C ARG A 23 14.34 -24.71 -6.09
N SER A 24 15.59 -24.43 -5.77
CA SER A 24 16.50 -25.25 -4.96
C SER A 24 16.11 -25.32 -3.48
N GLY A 25 15.11 -24.55 -3.01
CA GLY A 25 14.51 -24.71 -1.68
C GLY A 25 15.34 -24.18 -0.50
N THR A 26 16.44 -23.48 -0.79
CA THR A 26 17.35 -22.90 0.23
C THR A 26 16.89 -21.53 0.74
N THR A 27 16.00 -20.85 0.02
CA THR A 27 15.49 -19.53 0.40
C THR A 27 14.48 -19.65 1.55
N PRO A 28 14.63 -18.91 2.67
CA PRO A 28 13.69 -18.96 3.80
C PRO A 28 12.39 -18.21 3.47
N VAL A 29 11.51 -18.84 2.68
CA VAL A 29 10.27 -18.22 2.18
C VAL A 29 9.31 -17.84 3.31
N LEU A 30 9.05 -18.75 4.26
CA LEU A 30 8.05 -18.54 5.31
C LEU A 30 8.35 -17.35 6.22
N PRO A 31 9.57 -17.19 6.77
CA PRO A 31 9.89 -16.01 7.57
C PRO A 31 9.75 -14.70 6.79
N VAL A 32 10.16 -14.68 5.51
CA VAL A 32 10.07 -13.46 4.69
C VAL A 32 8.61 -13.10 4.42
N LEU A 33 7.76 -14.07 4.12
CA LEU A 33 6.32 -13.84 3.96
C LEU A 33 5.67 -13.35 5.25
N PHE A 34 6.07 -13.89 6.42
CA PHE A 34 5.57 -13.44 7.72
C PHE A 34 5.93 -11.98 7.97
N VAL A 35 7.19 -11.60 7.76
CA VAL A 35 7.65 -10.21 7.93
C VAL A 35 6.96 -9.28 6.94
N ALA A 36 6.87 -9.68 5.66
CA ALA A 36 6.17 -8.89 4.65
C ALA A 36 4.68 -8.70 5.00
N GLY A 37 4.02 -9.74 5.49
CA GLY A 37 2.63 -9.69 5.97
C GLY A 37 2.47 -8.76 7.16
N LEU A 38 3.36 -8.84 8.15
CA LEU A 38 3.33 -7.98 9.33
C LEU A 38 3.56 -6.50 8.96
N LEU A 39 4.52 -6.21 8.09
CA LEU A 39 4.79 -4.86 7.61
C LEU A 39 3.59 -4.31 6.82
N SER A 40 3.04 -5.11 5.91
CA SER A 40 1.90 -4.70 5.09
C SER A 40 0.64 -4.48 5.93
N GLY A 41 0.31 -5.43 6.81
CA GLY A 41 -0.83 -5.33 7.71
C GLY A 41 -0.68 -4.19 8.71
N GLY A 42 0.48 -4.03 9.32
CA GLY A 42 0.78 -2.94 10.25
C GLY A 42 0.71 -1.57 9.56
N ALA A 43 1.36 -1.43 8.40
CA ALA A 43 1.30 -0.20 7.61
C ALA A 43 -0.14 0.17 7.25
N HIS A 44 -0.93 -0.80 6.78
CA HIS A 44 -2.32 -0.60 6.41
C HIS A 44 -3.18 -0.20 7.62
N GLY A 45 -2.97 -0.87 8.76
CA GLY A 45 -3.64 -0.59 10.02
C GLY A 45 -3.39 0.81 10.57
N PHE A 46 -2.27 1.46 10.22
CA PHE A 46 -2.04 2.87 10.54
C PHE A 46 -2.52 3.82 9.44
N LEU A 47 -2.36 3.44 8.17
CA LEU A 47 -2.65 4.29 7.03
C LEU A 47 -4.16 4.56 6.90
N TYR A 48 -4.99 3.52 6.97
CA TYR A 48 -6.44 3.65 6.78
C TYR A 48 -7.10 4.57 7.83
N PRO A 49 -6.98 4.31 9.15
CA PRO A 49 -7.57 5.20 10.15
C PRO A 49 -6.94 6.60 10.16
N GLY A 50 -5.63 6.72 9.86
CA GLY A 50 -4.98 8.02 9.77
C GLY A 50 -5.52 8.88 8.62
N LEU A 51 -5.77 8.29 7.46
CA LEU A 51 -6.40 8.98 6.33
C LEU A 51 -7.87 9.28 6.59
N ALA A 52 -8.61 8.35 7.21
CA ALA A 52 -10.01 8.55 7.57
C ALA A 52 -10.16 9.71 8.57
N ALA A 53 -9.28 9.80 9.57
CA ALA A 53 -9.23 10.91 10.52
C ALA A 53 -8.92 12.24 9.80
N LEU A 54 -7.89 12.28 8.97
CA LEU A 54 -7.51 13.47 8.20
C LEU A 54 -8.67 14.00 7.33
N VAL A 55 -9.34 13.10 6.60
CA VAL A 55 -10.50 13.47 5.77
C VAL A 55 -11.65 14.02 6.63
N THR A 56 -11.85 13.44 7.82
CA THR A 56 -12.90 13.86 8.75
C THR A 56 -12.62 15.23 9.36
N ASP A 57 -11.36 15.49 9.72
CA ASP A 57 -10.91 16.74 10.36
C ASP A 57 -10.94 17.92 9.38
N GLU A 58 -10.55 17.70 8.12
CA GLU A 58 -10.53 18.73 7.07
C GLU A 58 -11.91 19.02 6.45
N THR A 59 -12.92 18.21 6.77
CA THR A 59 -14.27 18.36 6.18
C THR A 59 -15.24 19.06 7.14
N PRO A 60 -15.92 20.14 6.69
CA PRO A 60 -17.00 20.77 7.44
C PRO A 60 -18.12 19.80 7.81
N GLU A 61 -18.71 19.96 9.00
CA GLU A 61 -19.71 19.02 9.54
C GLU A 61 -20.88 18.75 8.58
N THR A 62 -21.35 19.78 7.87
CA THR A 62 -22.47 19.70 6.92
C THR A 62 -22.21 18.77 5.73
N ARG A 63 -20.95 18.49 5.38
CA ARG A 63 -20.56 17.64 4.24
C ARG A 63 -19.78 16.39 4.65
N ARG A 64 -19.43 16.25 5.93
CA ARG A 64 -18.60 15.16 6.46
C ARG A 64 -19.10 13.77 6.04
N GLY A 65 -20.40 13.53 6.14
CA GLY A 65 -20.99 12.25 5.71
C GLY A 65 -20.74 11.93 4.23
N VAL A 66 -20.87 12.92 3.35
CA VAL A 66 -20.64 12.74 1.90
C VAL A 66 -19.16 12.48 1.62
N VAL A 67 -18.25 13.26 2.22
CA VAL A 67 -16.81 13.11 1.95
C VAL A 67 -16.28 11.79 2.51
N VAL A 68 -16.69 11.38 3.72
CA VAL A 68 -16.35 10.07 4.28
C VAL A 68 -16.91 8.94 3.40
N GLY A 69 -18.14 9.08 2.91
CA GLY A 69 -18.74 8.12 1.97
C GLY A 69 -17.93 7.97 0.67
N ILE A 70 -17.48 9.09 0.08
CA ILE A 70 -16.61 9.08 -1.11
C ILE A 70 -15.27 8.42 -0.80
N PHE A 71 -14.64 8.76 0.34
CA PHE A 71 -13.38 8.14 0.77
C PHE A 71 -13.51 6.62 0.88
N SER A 72 -14.55 6.13 1.56
CA SER A 72 -14.83 4.69 1.67
C SER A 72 -15.09 4.04 0.32
N ALA A 73 -15.85 4.69 -0.56
CA ALA A 73 -16.13 4.18 -1.91
C ALA A 73 -14.84 4.04 -2.74
N VAL A 74 -13.99 5.07 -2.76
CA VAL A 74 -12.69 5.04 -3.47
C VAL A 74 -11.80 3.94 -2.92
N PHE A 75 -11.76 3.78 -1.59
CA PHE A 75 -10.96 2.73 -0.96
C PHE A 75 -11.43 1.32 -1.32
N LEU A 76 -12.74 1.05 -1.26
CA LEU A 76 -13.33 -0.25 -1.61
C LEU A 76 -13.17 -0.58 -3.09
N VAL A 77 -13.43 0.40 -3.97
CA VAL A 77 -13.23 0.24 -5.42
C VAL A 77 -11.75 0.00 -5.71
N GLY A 78 -10.84 0.76 -5.09
CA GLY A 78 -9.41 0.58 -5.22
C GLY A 78 -8.94 -0.81 -4.80
N GLN A 79 -9.41 -1.32 -3.67
CA GLN A 79 -9.08 -2.68 -3.19
C GLN A 79 -9.60 -3.76 -4.16
N THR A 80 -10.85 -3.63 -4.60
CA THR A 80 -11.48 -4.59 -5.51
C THR A 80 -10.76 -4.59 -6.86
N ALA A 81 -10.61 -3.41 -7.48
CA ALA A 81 -9.93 -3.25 -8.75
C ALA A 81 -8.46 -3.70 -8.65
N GLY A 82 -7.77 -3.36 -7.57
CA GLY A 82 -6.40 -3.79 -7.30
C GLY A 82 -6.28 -5.31 -7.26
N ALA A 83 -7.13 -6.00 -6.50
CA ALA A 83 -7.13 -7.47 -6.43
C ALA A 83 -7.33 -8.12 -7.80
N PHE A 84 -8.27 -7.62 -8.62
CA PHE A 84 -8.50 -8.12 -9.98
C PHE A 84 -7.31 -7.85 -10.92
N VAL A 85 -6.86 -6.58 -10.98
CA VAL A 85 -5.80 -6.16 -11.89
C VAL A 85 -4.49 -6.85 -11.54
N PHE A 86 -4.07 -6.84 -10.27
CA PHE A 86 -2.81 -7.46 -9.87
C PHE A 86 -2.89 -8.99 -9.94
N GLY A 87 -4.04 -9.61 -9.72
CA GLY A 87 -4.22 -11.04 -9.97
C GLY A 87 -3.97 -11.40 -11.44
N TRP A 88 -4.51 -10.61 -12.37
CA TRP A 88 -4.27 -10.79 -13.80
C TRP A 88 -2.83 -10.49 -14.21
N VAL A 89 -2.24 -9.41 -13.71
CA VAL A 89 -0.83 -9.03 -14.00
C VAL A 89 0.14 -10.10 -13.48
N ILE A 90 -0.09 -10.65 -12.28
CA ILE A 90 0.72 -11.76 -11.74
C ILE A 90 0.64 -12.99 -12.66
N HIS A 91 -0.55 -13.29 -13.20
CA HIS A 91 -0.72 -14.40 -14.13
C HIS A 91 0.07 -14.19 -15.44
N ALA A 92 0.13 -12.96 -15.96
CA ALA A 92 0.79 -12.64 -17.22
C ALA A 92 2.31 -12.40 -17.09
N ALA A 93 2.75 -11.70 -16.06
CA ALA A 93 4.13 -11.19 -15.90
C ALA A 93 4.88 -11.84 -14.72
N GLY A 94 4.21 -12.66 -13.92
CA GLY A 94 4.79 -13.30 -12.73
C GLY A 94 4.89 -12.40 -11.51
N TYR A 95 5.24 -13.01 -10.37
CA TYR A 95 5.30 -12.32 -9.08
C TYR A 95 6.43 -11.26 -9.03
N GLY A 96 7.62 -11.56 -9.56
CA GLY A 96 8.77 -10.66 -9.49
C GLY A 96 8.49 -9.29 -10.11
N ALA A 97 8.07 -9.28 -11.39
CA ALA A 97 7.73 -8.04 -12.09
C ALA A 97 6.59 -7.27 -11.41
N THR A 98 5.55 -7.98 -10.96
CA THR A 98 4.38 -7.35 -10.32
C THR A 98 4.75 -6.68 -9.01
N TRP A 99 5.48 -7.37 -8.12
CA TRP A 99 5.89 -6.79 -6.83
C TRP A 99 6.87 -5.63 -7.01
N SER A 100 7.80 -5.72 -7.97
CA SER A 100 8.70 -4.59 -8.30
C SER A 100 7.93 -3.36 -8.78
N ALA A 101 6.94 -3.53 -9.67
CA ALA A 101 6.10 -2.44 -10.15
C ALA A 101 5.27 -1.82 -9.01
N LEU A 102 4.72 -2.64 -8.11
CA LEU A 102 4.02 -2.20 -6.91
C LEU A 102 4.92 -1.38 -5.97
N THR A 103 6.15 -1.84 -5.74
CA THR A 103 7.13 -1.09 -4.94
C THR A 103 7.41 0.28 -5.57
N ALA A 104 7.63 0.34 -6.88
CA ALA A 104 7.85 1.61 -7.58
C ALA A 104 6.63 2.55 -7.49
N LEU A 105 5.42 2.01 -7.63
CA LEU A 105 4.18 2.77 -7.51
C LEU A 105 4.00 3.35 -6.09
N LEU A 106 4.28 2.56 -5.05
CA LEU A 106 4.22 3.03 -3.66
C LEU A 106 5.29 4.07 -3.35
N LEU A 107 6.50 3.93 -3.90
CA LEU A 107 7.55 4.96 -3.80
C LEU A 107 7.11 6.27 -4.46
N ALA A 108 6.51 6.20 -5.65
CA ALA A 108 5.97 7.38 -6.34
C ALA A 108 4.86 8.04 -5.51
N GLY A 109 3.92 7.26 -4.99
CA GLY A 109 2.84 7.76 -4.12
C GLY A 109 3.35 8.41 -2.84
N ALA A 110 4.35 7.80 -2.18
CA ALA A 110 5.02 8.39 -1.03
C ALA A 110 5.71 9.72 -1.40
N GLY A 111 6.39 9.77 -2.55
CA GLY A 111 7.03 10.98 -3.06
C GLY A 111 6.04 12.11 -3.34
N VAL A 112 4.88 11.81 -3.94
CA VAL A 112 3.80 12.78 -4.15
C VAL A 112 3.21 13.25 -2.82
N SER A 113 2.95 12.33 -1.88
CA SER A 113 2.41 12.67 -0.55
C SER A 113 3.34 13.61 0.24
N LEU A 114 4.66 13.42 0.13
CA LEU A 114 5.64 14.31 0.75
C LEU A 114 5.65 15.71 0.14
N ARG A 115 5.37 15.84 -1.17
CA ARG A 115 5.27 17.14 -1.85
C ARG A 115 3.98 17.89 -1.54
N LEU A 116 2.91 17.14 -1.28
CA LEU A 116 1.59 17.70 -0.99
C LEU A 116 1.37 17.99 0.50
N ALA A 117 2.28 17.58 1.39
CA ALA A 117 2.19 17.87 2.81
C ALA A 117 2.08 19.39 3.01
N PRO A 118 0.90 19.91 3.44
CA PRO A 118 0.73 21.33 3.65
C PRO A 118 1.74 21.78 4.72
N GLY A 119 2.43 22.89 4.47
CA GLY A 119 3.14 23.58 5.54
C GLY A 119 2.15 23.81 6.67
N ARG A 120 2.48 23.32 7.88
CA ARG A 120 1.68 23.53 9.08
C ARG A 120 1.31 25.02 9.14
N ALA A 121 0.05 25.35 8.91
CA ALA A 121 -0.44 26.68 9.27
C ALA A 121 -0.28 26.76 10.79
N ALA A 122 0.62 27.65 11.20
CA ALA A 122 0.91 27.99 12.58
C ALA A 122 -0.30 28.67 13.25
#